data_AF-A0A0D3CSJ1-F1
#
_entry.id   AF-A0A0D3CSJ1-F1
#
_cell.length_a   1.000
_cell.length_b   1.000
_cell.length_c   1.000
_cell.angle_alpha   90.00
_cell.angle_beta   90.00
_cell.angle_gamma   90.00
#
_symmetry.space_group_name_H-M   'P 1'
#
loop_
_entity.id
_entity.type
_entity.pdbx_description
1 polymer ?
#
loop_
_entity_poly.entity_id
_entity_poly.type
_entity_poly.pdbx_seq_one_letter_code
_entity_poly.pdbx_strand_id
1 'polypeptide(L)'
;MAVNGDDKVSETASDRPVRVYADGIFDLFHFGHARAIEQAKKSFPNTYLLVGCCNDKITNKFKGKTVMTESERYESLRHCKWVDEVIPDAPWVLTIEFLDKHKIDYVAHDALPYADASGAGNDVYEFVKSIGKFKETKRTEGISTSDIIMRIVKDYNQYVLRNLDRGYSREELGEKRLRVNVKLKKLQEKVKEQQEKIQTVAKTAGTHHDEWVENADRWVVGFLEMFEEGCHKMGTAIRDGIQQKLLRQESEENRRLNGLSNAKEEQIFDDAGFAKGD
;
A
#
# COMPACT_ATOMS: atom_id res chain seq x y z
N MET A 1 15.81 -55.58 -30.70
CA MET A 1 15.76 -55.21 -29.27
C MET A 1 17.18 -54.84 -28.87
N ALA A 2 17.52 -53.67 -28.35
CA ALA A 2 16.74 -52.51 -27.95
C ALA A 2 17.55 -51.24 -28.31
N VAL A 3 16.83 -50.20 -28.72
CA VAL A 3 17.33 -48.85 -28.94
C VAL A 3 17.31 -48.18 -27.56
N ASN A 4 18.44 -47.82 -27.00
CA ASN A 4 18.48 -46.93 -25.84
C ASN A 4 18.79 -45.53 -26.35
N GLY A 5 17.72 -44.73 -26.44
CA GLY A 5 17.79 -43.31 -26.67
C GLY A 5 18.30 -42.63 -25.41
N ASP A 6 19.43 -41.93 -25.55
CA ASP A 6 19.73 -40.82 -24.68
C ASP A 6 18.84 -39.65 -25.13
N ASP A 7 17.88 -39.32 -24.27
CA ASP A 7 16.99 -38.19 -24.40
C ASP A 7 17.81 -36.91 -24.62
N LYS A 8 17.78 -36.42 -25.86
CA LYS A 8 18.14 -35.04 -26.17
C LYS A 8 17.21 -34.14 -25.37
N VAL A 9 17.71 -33.56 -24.29
CA VAL A 9 17.17 -32.32 -23.73
C VAL A 9 17.13 -31.32 -24.88
N SER A 10 15.92 -30.99 -25.34
CA SER A 10 15.69 -30.04 -26.43
C SER A 10 15.99 -28.63 -25.93
N GLU A 11 17.27 -28.31 -25.83
CA GLU A 11 17.77 -26.99 -25.51
C GLU A 11 17.71 -26.12 -26.78
N THR A 12 16.51 -25.88 -27.29
CA THR A 12 16.29 -24.73 -28.17
C THR A 12 15.94 -23.54 -27.28
N ALA A 13 16.91 -23.09 -26.47
CA ALA A 13 16.85 -21.76 -25.89
C ALA A 13 16.86 -20.80 -27.07
N SER A 14 15.69 -20.29 -27.42
CA SER A 14 15.54 -19.32 -28.49
C SER A 14 16.51 -18.15 -28.20
N ASP A 15 17.32 -17.78 -29.19
CA ASP A 15 18.23 -16.62 -29.13
C ASP A 15 17.50 -15.28 -28.89
N ARG A 16 16.16 -15.30 -28.94
CA ARG A 16 15.32 -14.13 -28.64
C ARG A 16 15.32 -13.84 -27.13
N PRO A 17 15.44 -12.57 -26.72
CA PRO A 17 15.24 -12.20 -25.33
C PRO A 17 13.80 -12.51 -24.88
N VAL A 18 13.66 -12.92 -23.61
CA VAL A 18 12.35 -13.07 -22.95
C VAL A 18 11.74 -11.68 -22.78
N ARG A 19 10.55 -11.47 -23.33
CA ARG A 19 9.86 -10.19 -23.30
C ARG A 19 8.99 -10.10 -22.07
N VAL A 20 9.44 -9.31 -21.10
CA VAL A 20 8.73 -9.06 -19.85
C VAL A 20 8.02 -7.71 -19.97
N TYR A 21 6.79 -7.63 -19.50
CA TYR A 21 6.01 -6.40 -19.42
C TYR A 21 5.76 -6.04 -17.96
N ALA A 22 6.08 -4.81 -17.55
CA ALA A 22 5.68 -4.27 -16.26
C ALA A 22 4.82 -3.04 -16.49
N ASP A 23 3.77 -2.85 -15.71
CA ASP A 23 2.90 -1.70 -15.82
C ASP A 23 2.75 -0.92 -14.52
N GLY A 24 2.25 0.29 -14.66
CA GLY A 24 2.00 1.17 -13.54
C GLY A 24 1.66 2.59 -13.95
N ILE A 25 1.45 3.41 -12.94
CA ILE A 25 1.21 4.85 -13.13
C ILE A 25 2.54 5.60 -13.18
N PHE A 26 3.49 5.22 -12.33
CA PHE A 26 4.83 5.83 -12.26
C PHE A 26 4.82 7.33 -11.94
N ASP A 27 3.80 7.80 -11.23
CA ASP A 27 3.73 9.17 -10.74
C ASP A 27 4.80 9.44 -9.67
N LEU A 28 5.39 10.64 -9.71
CA LEU A 28 6.58 11.01 -8.93
C LEU A 28 7.65 9.91 -8.97
N PHE A 29 8.13 9.56 -10.17
CA PHE A 29 9.00 8.41 -10.38
C PHE A 29 10.18 8.36 -9.38
N HIS A 30 10.19 7.34 -8.53
CA HIS A 30 11.11 7.21 -7.40
C HIS A 30 11.81 5.85 -7.38
N PHE A 31 12.79 5.68 -6.49
CA PHE A 31 13.61 4.46 -6.45
C PHE A 31 12.82 3.18 -6.17
N GLY A 32 11.65 3.27 -5.51
CA GLY A 32 10.74 2.13 -5.39
C GLY A 32 10.25 1.58 -6.74
N HIS A 33 9.90 2.46 -7.69
CA HIS A 33 9.55 2.05 -9.06
C HIS A 33 10.76 1.47 -9.78
N ALA A 34 11.90 2.15 -9.72
CA ALA A 34 13.12 1.70 -10.38
C ALA A 34 13.58 0.31 -9.91
N ARG A 35 13.44 -0.02 -8.62
CA ARG A 35 13.75 -1.34 -8.05
C ARG A 35 12.75 -2.43 -8.45
N ALA A 36 11.47 -2.09 -8.63
CA ALA A 36 10.48 -3.04 -9.16
C ALA A 36 10.79 -3.37 -10.64
N ILE A 37 11.09 -2.34 -11.43
CA ILE A 37 11.52 -2.47 -12.84
C ILE A 37 12.85 -3.26 -12.93
N GLU A 38 13.79 -3.04 -12.02
CA GLU A 38 15.04 -3.82 -11.93
C GLU A 38 14.77 -5.32 -11.71
N GLN A 39 13.83 -5.66 -10.81
CA GLN A 39 13.44 -7.05 -10.57
C GLN A 39 12.82 -7.69 -11.82
N ALA A 40 11.96 -6.94 -12.54
CA ALA A 40 11.39 -7.41 -13.80
C ALA A 40 12.49 -7.64 -14.86
N LYS A 41 13.44 -6.71 -15.01
CA LYS A 41 14.57 -6.83 -15.95
C LYS A 41 15.50 -7.99 -15.62
N LYS A 42 15.66 -8.34 -14.33
CA LYS A 42 16.52 -9.43 -13.86
C LYS A 42 15.78 -10.76 -13.69
N SER A 43 14.52 -10.84 -14.09
CA SER A 43 13.71 -12.05 -13.90
C SER A 43 14.19 -13.24 -14.73
N PHE A 44 14.90 -13.00 -15.84
CA PHE A 44 15.52 -14.02 -16.68
C PHE A 44 16.94 -13.58 -17.10
N PRO A 45 17.81 -14.52 -17.51
CA PRO A 45 19.18 -14.19 -17.94
C PRO A 45 19.26 -13.24 -19.13
N ASN A 46 18.34 -13.37 -20.09
CA ASN A 46 18.23 -12.52 -21.28
C ASN A 46 16.81 -11.95 -21.37
N THR A 47 16.60 -10.74 -20.84
CA THR A 47 15.29 -10.08 -20.76
C THR A 47 15.25 -8.79 -21.57
N TYR A 48 14.17 -8.61 -22.33
CA TYR A 48 13.76 -7.33 -22.91
C TYR A 48 12.52 -6.84 -22.16
N LEU A 49 12.63 -5.72 -21.46
CA LEU A 49 11.62 -5.18 -20.57
C LEU A 49 10.87 -4.04 -21.24
N LEU A 50 9.58 -4.28 -21.47
CA LEU A 50 8.60 -3.30 -21.83
C LEU A 50 7.97 -2.73 -20.56
N VAL A 51 7.86 -1.40 -20.46
CA VAL A 51 7.16 -0.76 -19.36
C VAL A 51 5.97 0.04 -19.87
N GLY A 52 4.77 -0.43 -19.53
CA GLY A 52 3.52 0.23 -19.88
C GLY A 52 3.11 1.27 -18.85
N CYS A 53 2.77 2.46 -19.32
CA CYS A 53 2.35 3.56 -18.46
C CYS A 53 0.92 4.00 -18.80
N CYS A 54 0.03 3.96 -17.82
CA CYS A 54 -1.37 4.35 -18.01
C CYS A 54 -1.47 5.86 -18.29
N ASN A 55 -2.38 6.24 -19.18
CA ASN A 55 -2.68 7.65 -19.47
C ASN A 55 -3.40 8.34 -18.29
N ASP A 56 -3.45 9.67 -18.28
CA ASP A 56 -4.05 10.45 -17.19
C ASP A 56 -5.56 10.19 -17.10
N LYS A 57 -6.26 10.03 -18.23
CA LYS A 57 -7.71 9.81 -18.29
C LYS A 57 -8.14 8.53 -17.57
N ILE A 58 -7.47 7.42 -17.83
CA ILE A 58 -7.72 6.10 -17.25
C ILE A 58 -7.28 6.11 -15.78
N THR A 59 -6.11 6.67 -15.49
CA THR A 59 -5.60 6.76 -14.11
C THR A 59 -6.56 7.55 -13.21
N ASN A 60 -7.00 8.72 -13.66
CA ASN A 60 -7.95 9.55 -12.92
C ASN A 60 -9.31 8.86 -12.74
N LYS A 61 -9.73 8.04 -13.70
CA LYS A 61 -11.01 7.33 -13.66
C LYS A 61 -11.00 6.16 -12.66
N PHE A 62 -9.92 5.38 -12.61
CA PHE A 62 -9.89 4.10 -11.90
C PHE A 62 -8.98 4.08 -10.67
N LYS A 63 -8.16 5.11 -10.45
CA LYS A 63 -7.26 5.22 -9.30
C LYS A 63 -7.49 6.50 -8.52
N GLY A 64 -7.26 7.63 -9.18
CA GLY A 64 -7.19 8.94 -8.56
C GLY A 64 -6.22 9.85 -9.31
N LYS A 65 -5.97 11.03 -8.74
CA LYS A 65 -5.18 12.09 -9.39
C LYS A 65 -3.69 11.77 -9.45
N THR A 66 -3.04 12.25 -10.50
CA THR A 66 -1.59 12.31 -10.61
C THR A 66 -1.06 13.71 -10.36
N VAL A 67 0.15 13.81 -9.81
CA VAL A 67 0.90 15.07 -9.71
C VAL A 67 1.59 15.38 -11.03
N MET A 68 2.24 14.37 -11.62
CA MET A 68 2.89 14.45 -12.92
C MET A 68 1.89 14.15 -14.04
N THR A 69 1.99 14.88 -15.14
CA THR A 69 1.28 14.58 -16.38
C THR A 69 1.75 13.26 -16.98
N GLU A 70 0.91 12.64 -17.81
CA GLU A 70 1.29 11.40 -18.50
C GLU A 70 2.58 11.52 -19.30
N SER A 71 2.82 12.67 -19.96
CA SER A 71 4.03 12.91 -20.74
C SER A 71 5.28 12.92 -19.86
N GLU A 72 5.23 13.55 -18.69
CA GLU A 72 6.35 13.57 -17.74
C GLU A 72 6.62 12.17 -17.16
N ARG A 73 5.57 11.39 -16.92
CA ARG A 73 5.68 9.99 -16.45
C ARG A 73 6.29 9.10 -17.54
N TYR A 74 5.87 9.26 -18.79
CA TYR A 74 6.47 8.56 -19.94
C TYR A 74 7.96 8.89 -20.09
N GLU A 75 8.34 10.16 -19.93
CA GLU A 75 9.75 10.58 -20.03
C GLU A 75 10.59 10.06 -18.86
N SER A 76 10.04 10.10 -17.64
CA SER A 76 10.71 9.54 -16.46
C SER A 76 11.10 8.07 -16.65
N LEU A 77 10.24 7.28 -17.29
CA LEU A 77 10.51 5.89 -17.61
C LEU A 77 11.62 5.69 -18.65
N ARG A 78 11.71 6.57 -19.66
CA ARG A 78 12.78 6.51 -20.69
C ARG A 78 14.17 6.68 -20.12
N HIS A 79 14.28 7.35 -18.98
CA HIS A 79 15.54 7.55 -18.26
C HIS A 79 15.81 6.47 -17.20
N CYS A 80 14.91 5.51 -17.00
CA CYS A 80 15.15 4.40 -16.10
C CYS A 80 16.12 3.40 -16.75
N LYS A 81 17.30 3.20 -16.13
CA LYS A 81 18.37 2.29 -16.59
C LYS A 81 17.91 0.92 -17.07
N TRP A 82 16.85 0.38 -16.46
CA TRP A 82 16.41 -1.00 -16.64
C TRP A 82 15.39 -1.19 -17.76
N VAL A 83 14.83 -0.10 -18.29
CA VAL A 83 13.75 -0.11 -19.29
C VAL A 83 14.35 -0.15 -20.69
N ASP A 84 13.89 -1.09 -21.53
CA ASP A 84 14.27 -1.12 -22.94
C ASP A 84 13.25 -0.40 -23.83
N GLU A 85 11.96 -0.52 -23.50
CA GLU A 85 10.87 0.05 -24.28
C GLU A 85 9.78 0.60 -23.36
N VAL A 86 9.29 1.81 -23.63
CA VAL A 86 8.13 2.37 -22.94
C VAL A 86 6.91 2.27 -23.85
N ILE A 87 5.80 1.76 -23.32
CA ILE A 87 4.50 1.72 -23.97
C ILE A 87 3.61 2.80 -23.34
N PRO A 88 3.42 3.96 -23.99
CA PRO A 88 2.42 4.96 -23.58
C PRO A 88 1.01 4.40 -23.74
N ASP A 89 0.04 5.02 -23.07
CA ASP A 89 -1.38 4.66 -23.18
C ASP A 89 -1.64 3.18 -22.88
N ALA A 90 -0.96 2.65 -21.86
CA ALA A 90 -1.13 1.26 -21.46
C ALA A 90 -2.57 1.01 -20.95
N PRO A 91 -3.15 -0.17 -21.28
CA PRO A 91 -4.51 -0.51 -20.85
C PRO A 91 -4.55 -0.76 -19.34
N TRP A 92 -5.71 -0.51 -18.73
CA TRP A 92 -5.95 -0.79 -17.31
C TRP A 92 -6.04 -2.29 -17.01
N VAL A 93 -6.61 -3.05 -17.93
CA VAL A 93 -6.74 -4.51 -17.87
C VAL A 93 -6.07 -5.09 -19.10
N LEU A 94 -5.17 -6.06 -18.90
CA LEU A 94 -4.43 -6.68 -20.00
C LEU A 94 -5.32 -7.68 -20.73
N THR A 95 -5.27 -7.65 -22.06
CA THR A 95 -5.98 -8.59 -22.93
C THR A 95 -5.01 -9.47 -23.69
N ILE A 96 -5.49 -10.61 -24.20
CA ILE A 96 -4.66 -11.49 -25.02
C ILE A 96 -4.14 -10.77 -26.28
N GLU A 97 -4.96 -9.91 -26.88
CA GLU A 97 -4.58 -9.12 -28.06
C GLU A 97 -3.43 -8.16 -27.74
N PHE A 98 -3.42 -7.56 -26.54
CA PHE A 98 -2.31 -6.71 -26.10
C PHE A 98 -1.03 -7.52 -25.89
N LEU A 99 -1.13 -8.68 -25.23
CA LEU A 99 -0.01 -9.60 -25.03
C LEU A 99 0.58 -10.05 -26.38
N ASP A 100 -0.26 -10.44 -27.33
CA ASP A 100 0.15 -10.92 -28.64
C ASP A 100 0.77 -9.80 -29.49
N LYS A 101 0.15 -8.61 -29.51
CA LYS A 101 0.64 -7.43 -30.23
C LYS A 101 2.06 -7.07 -29.81
N HIS A 102 2.35 -7.09 -28.51
CA HIS A 102 3.66 -6.72 -27.96
C HIS A 102 4.60 -7.93 -27.77
N LYS A 103 4.14 -9.14 -28.12
CA LYS A 103 4.84 -10.41 -27.95
C LYS A 103 5.31 -10.64 -26.51
N ILE A 104 4.42 -10.41 -25.55
CA ILE A 104 4.72 -10.48 -24.12
C ILE A 104 4.74 -11.95 -23.67
N ASP A 105 5.89 -12.37 -23.13
CA ASP A 105 6.07 -13.70 -22.55
C ASP A 105 5.58 -13.73 -21.09
N TYR A 106 5.93 -12.71 -20.30
CA TYR A 106 5.56 -12.59 -18.88
C TYR A 106 5.15 -11.17 -18.51
N VAL A 107 4.28 -11.04 -17.51
CA VAL A 107 3.90 -9.76 -16.90
C VAL A 107 4.43 -9.71 -15.47
N ALA A 108 5.10 -8.63 -15.11
CA ALA A 108 5.71 -8.44 -13.81
C ALA A 108 5.05 -7.30 -13.02
N HIS A 109 4.50 -7.63 -11.85
CA HIS A 109 3.94 -6.68 -10.89
C HIS A 109 4.05 -7.23 -9.47
N ASP A 110 3.76 -6.45 -8.43
CA ASP A 110 3.66 -6.97 -7.07
C ASP A 110 2.49 -7.96 -6.91
N ALA A 111 2.61 -8.85 -5.91
CA ALA A 111 1.70 -9.98 -5.73
C ALA A 111 0.32 -9.60 -5.17
N LEU A 112 0.14 -8.36 -4.69
CA LEU A 112 -1.10 -7.95 -4.07
C LEU A 112 -2.21 -7.87 -5.13
N PRO A 113 -3.42 -8.41 -4.84
CA PRO A 113 -4.55 -8.25 -5.74
C PRO A 113 -4.83 -6.78 -5.98
N TYR A 114 -4.89 -6.37 -7.25
CA TYR A 114 -5.18 -5.00 -7.61
C TYR A 114 -6.66 -4.91 -7.95
N ALA A 115 -7.47 -4.39 -7.02
CA ALA A 115 -8.92 -4.35 -7.20
C ALA A 115 -9.27 -3.65 -8.49
N ASP A 116 -10.08 -4.34 -9.27
CA ASP A 116 -10.51 -3.82 -10.54
C ASP A 116 -11.66 -2.85 -10.36
N ALA A 117 -11.33 -1.55 -10.33
CA ALA A 117 -12.31 -0.48 -10.35
C ALA A 117 -13.11 -0.41 -11.68
N SER A 118 -12.71 -1.16 -12.72
CA SER A 118 -13.43 -1.24 -13.99
C SER A 118 -14.59 -2.25 -13.98
N GLY A 119 -14.61 -3.16 -13.00
CA GLY A 119 -15.68 -4.14 -12.81
C GLY A 119 -15.57 -5.41 -13.66
N ALA A 120 -14.42 -5.69 -14.27
CA ALA A 120 -14.13 -6.91 -15.00
C ALA A 120 -13.71 -8.09 -14.10
N GLY A 121 -13.24 -7.84 -12.87
CA GLY A 121 -12.87 -8.92 -11.94
C GLY A 121 -12.57 -8.46 -10.52
N ASN A 122 -12.00 -9.36 -9.71
CA ASN A 122 -11.51 -9.01 -8.37
C ASN A 122 -10.05 -8.51 -8.40
N ASP A 123 -9.30 -8.91 -9.43
CA ASP A 123 -7.90 -8.56 -9.64
C ASP A 123 -7.66 -8.32 -11.15
N VAL A 124 -7.13 -7.16 -11.53
CA VAL A 124 -6.84 -6.84 -12.95
C VAL A 124 -5.81 -7.79 -13.59
N TYR A 125 -5.02 -8.50 -12.76
CA TYR A 125 -4.04 -9.49 -13.22
C TYR A 125 -4.55 -10.94 -13.21
N GLU A 126 -5.82 -11.18 -12.85
CA GLU A 126 -6.40 -12.52 -12.72
C GLU A 126 -6.21 -13.37 -13.99
N PHE A 127 -6.51 -12.78 -15.15
CA PHE A 127 -6.29 -13.41 -16.46
C PHE A 127 -4.84 -13.87 -16.63
N VAL A 128 -3.88 -12.99 -16.40
CA VAL A 128 -2.45 -13.27 -16.62
C VAL A 128 -1.92 -14.31 -15.62
N LYS A 129 -2.41 -14.28 -14.38
CA LYS A 129 -2.15 -15.30 -13.37
C LYS A 129 -2.69 -16.67 -13.80
N SER A 130 -3.92 -16.73 -14.33
CA SER A 130 -4.57 -17.97 -14.76
C SER A 130 -3.82 -18.71 -15.88
N ILE A 131 -3.15 -17.96 -16.76
CA ILE A 131 -2.36 -18.52 -17.88
C ILE A 131 -0.88 -18.74 -17.52
N GLY A 132 -0.50 -18.59 -16.26
CA GLY A 132 0.86 -18.85 -15.77
C GLY A 132 1.92 -17.86 -16.26
N LYS A 133 1.52 -16.68 -16.72
CA LYS A 133 2.43 -15.65 -17.27
C LYS A 133 2.76 -14.54 -16.26
N PHE A 134 2.32 -14.63 -15.01
CA PHE A 134 2.56 -13.61 -14.00
C PHE A 134 3.89 -13.85 -13.25
N LYS A 135 4.70 -12.80 -13.08
CA LYS A 135 5.99 -12.82 -12.39
C LYS A 135 5.98 -11.80 -11.25
N GLU A 136 6.02 -12.29 -10.02
CA GLU A 136 5.94 -11.41 -8.86
C GLU A 136 7.21 -10.58 -8.64
N THR A 137 7.01 -9.31 -8.29
CA THR A 137 8.05 -8.40 -7.80
C THR A 137 7.74 -7.99 -6.36
N LYS A 138 8.76 -7.50 -5.65
CA LYS A 138 8.62 -7.00 -4.28
C LYS A 138 8.64 -5.49 -4.25
N ARG A 139 7.70 -4.91 -3.51
CA ARG A 139 7.66 -3.47 -3.20
C ARG A 139 8.88 -3.09 -2.37
N THR A 140 9.34 -1.85 -2.53
CA THR A 140 10.38 -1.29 -1.66
C THR A 140 9.73 -0.59 -0.48
N GLU A 141 10.08 -1.01 0.73
CA GLU A 141 9.57 -0.38 1.96
C GLU A 141 10.14 1.04 2.14
N GLY A 142 9.36 1.91 2.80
CA GLY A 142 9.77 3.28 3.12
C GLY A 142 9.76 4.28 1.97
N ILE A 143 9.18 3.92 0.82
CA ILE A 143 8.97 4.84 -0.32
C ILE A 143 7.69 4.53 -1.08
N SER A 144 6.92 5.56 -1.38
CA SER A 144 5.79 5.53 -2.31
C SER A 144 5.46 6.95 -2.79
N THR A 145 4.70 7.08 -3.88
CA THR A 145 4.17 8.38 -4.33
C THR A 145 3.41 9.07 -3.19
N SER A 146 2.53 8.35 -2.49
CA SER A 146 1.77 8.88 -1.35
C SER A 146 2.69 9.36 -0.24
N ASP A 147 3.74 8.61 0.11
CA ASP A 147 4.70 9.00 1.13
C ASP A 147 5.48 10.28 0.76
N ILE A 148 5.92 10.41 -0.50
CA ILE A 148 6.55 11.66 -0.99
C ILE A 148 5.58 12.84 -0.85
N ILE A 149 4.33 12.67 -1.28
CA ILE A 149 3.32 13.72 -1.17
C ILE A 149 3.06 14.07 0.30
N MET A 150 2.94 13.08 1.18
CA MET A 150 2.72 13.30 2.61
C MET A 150 3.83 14.11 3.25
N ARG A 151 5.10 13.85 2.92
CA ARG A 151 6.24 14.64 3.40
C ARG A 151 6.10 16.12 3.00
N ILE A 152 5.79 16.38 1.73
CA ILE A 152 5.62 17.75 1.20
C ILE A 152 4.44 18.44 1.89
N VAL A 153 3.29 17.78 2.00
CA VAL A 153 2.07 18.34 2.61
C VAL A 153 2.29 18.64 4.09
N LYS A 154 2.95 17.73 4.82
CA LYS A 154 3.29 17.91 6.24
C LYS A 154 4.17 19.14 6.45
N ASP A 155 5.23 19.28 5.65
CA ASP A 155 6.17 20.40 5.74
C ASP A 155 5.50 21.72 5.36
N TYR A 156 4.65 21.71 4.34
CA TYR A 156 3.86 22.88 3.94
C TYR A 156 2.90 23.31 5.06
N ASN A 157 2.16 22.38 5.66
CA ASN A 157 1.26 22.69 6.77
C ASN A 157 2.01 23.30 7.98
N GLN A 158 3.21 22.77 8.29
CA GLN A 158 4.06 23.36 9.33
C GLN A 158 4.57 24.75 8.96
N TYR A 159 4.94 24.98 7.70
CA TYR A 159 5.31 26.32 7.21
C TYR A 159 4.16 27.31 7.41
N VAL A 160 2.94 26.93 7.04
CA VAL A 160 1.75 27.76 7.15
C VAL A 160 1.45 28.10 8.61
N LEU A 161 1.40 27.10 9.48
CA LEU A 161 1.12 27.29 10.90
C LEU A 161 2.12 28.22 11.60
N ARG A 162 3.41 28.13 11.23
CA ARG A 162 4.46 29.00 11.78
C ARG A 162 4.32 30.45 11.32
N ASN A 163 3.93 30.68 10.07
CA ASN A 163 3.75 32.05 9.58
C ASN A 163 2.48 32.69 10.13
N LEU A 164 1.40 31.93 10.31
CA LEU A 164 0.21 32.42 11.00
C LEU A 164 0.52 32.86 12.44
N ASP A 165 1.35 32.12 13.18
CA ASP A 165 1.78 32.54 14.54
C ASP A 165 2.65 33.79 14.56
N ARG A 166 3.35 34.07 13.46
CA ARG A 166 4.13 35.30 13.29
C ARG A 166 3.28 36.50 12.89
N GLY A 167 1.97 36.31 12.70
CA GLY A 167 1.03 37.36 12.36
C GLY A 167 0.78 37.58 10.87
N TYR A 168 1.32 36.73 9.99
CA TYR A 168 0.99 36.79 8.56
C TYR A 168 -0.47 36.41 8.31
N SER A 169 -1.13 37.12 7.41
CA SER A 169 -2.49 36.80 6.95
C SER A 169 -2.47 35.62 5.97
N ARG A 170 -3.63 34.98 5.79
CA ARG A 170 -3.79 33.91 4.79
C ARG A 170 -3.69 34.43 3.36
N GLU A 171 -4.10 35.67 3.11
CA GLU A 171 -3.94 36.28 1.78
C GLU A 171 -2.46 36.50 1.45
N GLU A 172 -1.65 36.91 2.43
CA GLU A 172 -0.21 37.10 2.28
C GLU A 172 0.54 35.80 2.01
N LEU A 173 0.04 34.68 2.54
CA LEU A 173 0.57 33.33 2.29
C LEU A 173 0.07 32.70 0.97
N GLY A 174 -0.78 33.41 0.21
CA GLY A 174 -1.40 32.87 -1.01
C GLY A 174 -2.45 31.78 -0.75
N GLU A 175 -2.89 31.62 0.51
CA GLU A 175 -3.74 30.52 0.95
C GLU A 175 -5.23 30.90 0.93
N LYS A 176 -5.85 30.84 -0.24
CA LYS A 176 -7.30 31.07 -0.35
C LYS A 176 -8.17 29.90 0.16
N ARG A 177 -7.60 28.71 0.39
CA ARG A 177 -8.36 27.46 0.57
C ARG A 177 -8.00 26.58 1.76
N LEU A 178 -6.88 26.78 2.46
CA LEU A 178 -6.63 25.98 3.65
C LEU A 178 -7.57 26.43 4.78
N ARG A 179 -8.56 25.59 5.11
CA ARG A 179 -9.29 25.67 6.38
C ARG A 179 -8.33 25.21 7.50
N VAL A 180 -7.30 26.00 7.78
CA VAL A 180 -6.52 25.80 9.01
C VAL A 180 -7.47 26.03 10.17
N ASN A 181 -7.85 24.97 10.88
CA ASN A 181 -8.78 25.04 11.99
C ASN A 181 -8.08 25.73 13.17
N VAL A 182 -8.21 27.06 13.25
CA VAL A 182 -7.88 27.89 14.43
C VAL A 182 -8.52 27.30 15.71
N LYS A 183 -9.62 26.55 15.55
CA LYS A 183 -10.29 25.80 16.62
C LYS A 183 -9.41 24.71 17.25
N LEU A 184 -8.53 24.05 16.49
CA LEU A 184 -7.62 23.02 17.01
C LEU A 184 -6.48 23.64 17.82
N LYS A 185 -5.95 24.80 17.41
CA LYS A 185 -4.99 25.56 18.23
C LYS A 185 -5.62 26.05 19.53
N LYS A 186 -6.84 26.60 19.49
CA LYS A 186 -7.59 26.95 20.72
C LYS A 186 -7.90 25.73 21.59
N LEU A 187 -8.13 24.56 20.99
CA LEU A 187 -8.32 23.32 21.72
C LEU A 187 -7.01 22.82 22.31
N GLN A 188 -5.89 22.91 21.59
CA GLN A 188 -4.54 22.58 22.06
C GLN A 188 -4.08 23.54 23.16
N GLU A 189 -4.36 24.84 23.06
CA GLU A 189 -4.11 25.83 24.11
C GLU A 189 -4.97 25.54 25.34
N LYS A 190 -6.26 25.21 25.17
CA LYS A 190 -7.13 24.79 26.28
C LYS A 190 -6.70 23.46 26.90
N VAL A 191 -6.28 22.49 26.10
CA VAL A 191 -5.75 21.20 26.54
C VAL A 191 -4.40 21.41 27.23
N LYS A 192 -3.59 22.37 26.79
CA LYS A 192 -2.31 22.73 27.43
C LYS A 192 -2.53 23.47 28.75
N GLU A 193 -3.47 24.42 28.81
CA GLU A 193 -3.92 25.04 30.07
C GLU A 193 -4.51 24.01 31.02
N GLN A 194 -5.25 23.02 30.51
CA GLN A 194 -5.77 21.90 31.30
C GLN A 194 -4.66 20.94 31.71
N GLN A 195 -3.67 20.66 30.87
CA GLN A 195 -2.48 19.85 31.20
C GLN A 195 -1.59 20.55 32.23
N GLU A 196 -1.47 21.88 32.21
CA GLU A 196 -0.74 22.66 33.21
C GLU A 196 -1.46 22.66 34.56
N LYS A 197 -2.81 22.74 34.54
CA LYS A 197 -3.67 22.54 35.73
C LYS A 197 -3.64 21.10 36.23
N ILE A 198 -3.59 20.12 35.32
CA ILE A 198 -3.46 18.70 35.64
C ILE A 198 -2.04 18.41 36.12
N GLN A 199 -0.99 19.07 35.64
CA GLN A 199 0.39 18.93 36.13
C GLN A 199 0.56 19.44 37.56
N THR A 200 -0.21 20.48 37.95
CA THR A 200 -0.27 20.91 39.36
C THR A 200 -0.93 19.84 40.24
N VAL A 201 -1.88 19.07 39.70
CA VAL A 201 -2.58 17.95 40.39
C VAL A 201 -1.80 16.62 40.25
N ALA A 202 -1.02 16.43 39.20
CA ALA A 202 -0.28 15.22 38.83
C ALA A 202 1.11 15.12 39.45
N LYS A 203 1.52 16.11 40.27
CA LYS A 203 2.56 15.88 41.29
C LYS A 203 2.14 14.79 42.31
N THR A 204 0.90 14.30 42.26
CA THR A 204 0.38 13.25 43.14
C THR A 204 0.06 11.92 42.44
N ALA A 205 0.05 11.82 41.10
CA ALA A 205 -0.10 10.53 40.41
C ALA A 205 0.37 10.62 38.96
N GLY A 206 1.21 9.66 38.56
CA GLY A 206 1.95 9.69 37.31
C GLY A 206 1.15 9.37 36.04
N THR A 207 1.69 9.92 34.93
CA THR A 207 1.68 9.47 33.51
C THR A 207 0.37 9.42 32.71
N HIS A 208 0.31 10.16 31.57
CA HIS A 208 0.44 9.65 30.19
C HIS A 208 0.32 10.76 29.11
N HIS A 209 0.92 10.57 27.93
CA HIS A 209 1.17 11.60 26.88
C HIS A 209 0.67 11.20 25.46
N ASP A 210 -0.48 10.52 25.31
CA ASP A 210 -0.78 9.81 24.05
C ASP A 210 -1.95 10.34 23.17
N GLU A 211 -2.41 11.58 23.31
CA GLU A 211 -3.57 12.07 22.53
C GLU A 211 -3.24 13.02 21.35
N TRP A 212 -1.96 13.34 21.11
CA TRP A 212 -1.57 14.41 20.17
C TRP A 212 -1.32 13.96 18.71
N VAL A 213 -1.15 12.66 18.45
CA VAL A 213 -0.80 12.14 17.11
C VAL A 213 -2.04 11.94 16.21
N GLU A 214 -3.21 11.66 16.79
CA GLU A 214 -4.39 11.22 16.04
C GLU A 214 -5.05 12.31 15.17
N ASN A 215 -4.91 13.60 15.52
CA ASN A 215 -5.61 14.68 14.81
C ASN A 215 -4.89 15.23 13.58
N ALA A 216 -3.56 15.12 13.51
CA ALA A 216 -2.80 15.42 12.30
C ALA A 216 -3.03 14.33 11.25
N ASP A 217 -3.10 13.08 11.70
CA ASP A 217 -3.35 11.91 10.86
C ASP A 217 -4.72 11.97 10.18
N ARG A 218 -5.76 12.49 10.85
CA ARG A 218 -7.11 12.61 10.25
C ARG A 218 -7.17 13.52 9.01
N TRP A 219 -6.33 14.55 8.93
CA TRP A 219 -6.29 15.47 7.78
C TRP A 219 -5.44 14.90 6.63
N VAL A 220 -4.36 14.18 6.98
CA VAL A 220 -3.57 13.40 6.03
C VAL A 220 -4.43 12.30 5.42
N VAL A 221 -5.25 11.62 6.21
CA VAL A 221 -6.22 10.61 5.76
C VAL A 221 -7.25 11.22 4.79
N GLY A 222 -7.83 12.38 5.09
CA GLY A 222 -8.78 13.04 4.17
C GLY A 222 -8.14 13.56 2.87
N PHE A 223 -6.87 13.92 2.89
CA PHE A 223 -6.11 14.25 1.68
C PHE A 223 -5.76 12.98 0.88
N LEU A 224 -5.40 11.88 1.55
CA LEU A 224 -5.18 10.57 0.92
C LEU A 224 -6.46 10.04 0.26
N GLU A 225 -7.61 10.26 0.89
CA GLU A 225 -8.92 9.95 0.30
C GLU A 225 -9.09 10.65 -1.06
N MET A 226 -8.57 11.87 -1.27
CA MET A 226 -8.64 12.52 -2.59
C MET A 226 -7.75 11.86 -3.68
N PHE A 227 -6.75 11.08 -3.29
CA PHE A 227 -5.92 10.27 -4.19
C PHE A 227 -6.44 8.82 -4.31
N GLU A 228 -7.22 8.37 -3.33
CA GLU A 228 -7.79 7.02 -3.23
C GLU A 228 -9.31 6.96 -3.47
N GLU A 229 -9.97 8.09 -3.78
CA GLU A 229 -11.41 8.22 -4.02
C GLU A 229 -11.86 7.43 -5.27
N GLY A 230 -10.91 7.00 -6.13
CA GLY A 230 -11.14 6.01 -7.19
C GLY A 230 -11.12 4.54 -6.72
N CYS A 231 -10.65 4.27 -5.50
CA CYS A 231 -10.50 2.94 -4.88
C CYS A 231 -11.49 2.67 -3.73
N HIS A 232 -12.62 3.40 -3.66
CA HIS A 232 -13.66 3.28 -2.62
C HIS A 232 -14.48 1.98 -2.62
N LYS A 233 -13.87 0.84 -2.99
CA LYS A 233 -14.38 -0.51 -2.70
C LYS A 233 -13.36 -1.42 -2.01
N MET A 234 -12.10 -1.00 -1.84
CA MET A 234 -11.02 -1.88 -1.35
C MET A 234 -10.62 -1.62 0.11
N GLY A 235 -10.55 -0.34 0.53
CA GLY A 235 -10.11 0.02 1.89
C GLY A 235 -11.03 -0.53 2.99
N THR A 236 -12.31 -0.68 2.68
CA THR A 236 -13.31 -1.33 3.56
C THR A 236 -13.13 -2.85 3.57
N ALA A 237 -13.00 -3.51 2.42
CA ALA A 237 -12.90 -4.97 2.35
C ALA A 237 -11.62 -5.55 3.01
N ILE A 238 -10.47 -4.87 2.89
CA ILE A 238 -9.22 -5.29 3.54
C ILE A 238 -9.31 -5.07 5.06
N ARG A 239 -9.85 -3.93 5.49
CA ARG A 239 -10.08 -3.62 6.90
C ARG A 239 -11.04 -4.61 7.53
N ASP A 240 -12.15 -4.90 6.86
CA ASP A 240 -13.18 -5.84 7.31
C ASP A 240 -12.63 -7.28 7.35
N GLY A 241 -11.79 -7.67 6.37
CA GLY A 241 -11.13 -8.97 6.35
C GLY A 241 -10.09 -9.17 7.44
N ILE A 242 -9.32 -8.13 7.77
CA ILE A 242 -8.35 -8.14 8.89
C ILE A 242 -9.10 -8.15 10.23
N GLN A 243 -10.15 -7.33 10.36
CA GLN A 243 -10.96 -7.24 11.57
C GLN A 243 -11.73 -8.54 11.84
N GLN A 244 -12.27 -9.20 10.82
CA GLN A 244 -12.88 -10.52 10.97
C GLN A 244 -11.86 -11.60 11.36
N LYS A 245 -10.64 -11.55 10.84
CA LYS A 245 -9.57 -12.50 11.24
C LYS A 245 -9.11 -12.29 12.68
N LEU A 246 -8.95 -11.04 13.11
CA LEU A 246 -8.60 -10.69 14.48
C LEU A 246 -9.71 -11.13 15.46
N LEU A 247 -10.97 -10.86 15.14
CA LEU A 247 -12.12 -11.30 15.95
C LEU A 247 -12.23 -12.84 16.03
N ARG A 248 -11.87 -13.57 14.97
CA ARG A 248 -11.84 -15.04 14.97
C ARG A 248 -10.73 -15.60 15.83
N GLN A 249 -9.52 -15.02 15.74
CA GLN A 249 -8.38 -15.42 16.56
C GLN A 249 -8.63 -15.14 18.05
N GLU A 250 -9.20 -13.99 18.37
CA GLU A 250 -9.56 -13.61 19.74
C GLU A 250 -10.68 -14.51 20.30
N SER A 251 -11.64 -14.92 19.46
CA SER A 251 -12.69 -15.88 19.86
C SER A 251 -12.14 -17.28 20.11
N GLU A 252 -11.19 -17.75 19.29
CA GLU A 252 -10.54 -19.06 19.44
C GLU A 252 -9.59 -19.10 20.65
N GLU A 253 -8.89 -18.00 20.90
CA GLU A 253 -8.00 -17.83 22.05
C GLU A 253 -8.80 -17.77 23.37
N ASN A 254 -9.90 -17.02 23.41
CA ASN A 254 -10.82 -17.00 24.56
C ASN A 254 -11.47 -18.38 24.80
N ARG A 255 -11.77 -19.16 23.75
CA ARG A 255 -12.25 -20.54 23.90
C ARG A 255 -11.20 -21.48 24.49
N ARG A 256 -9.94 -21.31 24.09
CA ARG A 256 -8.80 -22.08 24.64
C ARG A 256 -8.54 -21.70 26.10
N LEU A 257 -8.55 -20.42 26.43
CA LEU A 257 -8.34 -19.93 27.80
C LEU A 257 -9.46 -20.38 28.74
N ASN A 258 -10.72 -20.33 28.32
CA ASN A 258 -11.85 -20.86 29.11
C ASN A 258 -11.83 -22.39 29.23
N GLY A 259 -11.36 -23.10 28.20
CA GLY A 259 -11.14 -24.55 28.27
C GLY A 259 -10.03 -24.94 29.26
N LEU A 260 -8.96 -24.14 29.32
CA LEU A 260 -7.84 -24.31 30.26
C LEU A 260 -8.19 -23.90 31.69
N SER A 261 -9.11 -22.94 31.90
CA SER A 261 -9.60 -22.58 33.24
C SER A 261 -10.51 -23.67 33.80
N ASN A 262 -11.45 -24.19 32.98
CA ASN A 262 -12.34 -25.28 33.41
C ASN A 262 -11.57 -26.56 33.72
N ALA A 263 -10.54 -26.89 32.93
CA ALA A 263 -9.67 -28.04 33.20
C ALA A 263 -8.82 -27.88 34.47
N LYS A 264 -8.44 -26.64 34.84
CA LYS A 264 -7.73 -26.37 36.10
C LYS A 264 -8.67 -26.36 37.31
N GLU A 265 -9.92 -25.95 37.15
CA GLU A 265 -10.92 -26.04 38.23
C GLU A 265 -11.28 -27.50 38.54
N GLU A 266 -11.48 -28.37 37.54
CA GLU A 266 -11.70 -29.81 37.78
C GLU A 266 -10.51 -30.48 38.48
N GLN A 267 -9.27 -30.09 38.15
CA GLN A 267 -8.08 -30.68 38.76
C GLN A 267 -7.82 -30.21 40.21
N ILE A 268 -8.42 -29.09 40.64
CA ILE A 268 -8.31 -28.57 42.03
C ILE A 268 -9.39 -29.19 42.93
N PHE A 269 -10.51 -29.67 42.39
CA PHE A 269 -11.56 -30.34 43.18
C PHE A 269 -11.27 -31.81 43.49
N ASP A 270 -10.41 -32.49 42.72
CA ASP A 270 -10.05 -33.90 42.97
C ASP A 270 -8.97 -34.10 44.05
N ASP A 271 -8.14 -33.09 44.34
CA ASP A 271 -7.04 -33.18 45.33
C ASP A 271 -7.45 -32.73 46.76
N ALA A 272 -8.70 -32.31 46.97
CA ALA A 272 -9.17 -31.77 48.25
C ALA A 272 -10.47 -32.44 48.75
N GLY A 273 -10.41 -33.73 49.14
CA GLY A 273 -11.46 -34.26 50.03
C GLY A 273 -11.69 -35.77 50.06
N PHE A 274 -10.70 -36.58 50.47
CA PHE A 274 -10.98 -37.88 51.07
C PHE A 274 -10.47 -37.89 52.52
N ALA A 275 -11.32 -37.48 53.46
CA ALA A 275 -11.11 -37.71 54.88
C ALA A 275 -12.45 -37.78 55.64
N LYS A 276 -12.55 -38.83 56.47
CA LYS A 276 -13.64 -39.28 57.37
C LYS A 276 -14.57 -40.31 56.74
N GLY A 277 -14.70 -41.54 57.24
CA GLY A 277 -14.35 -42.08 58.56
C GLY A 277 -15.61 -42.70 59.16
N ASP A 278 -15.52 -44.02 59.40
CA ASP A 278 -16.40 -44.94 60.16
C ASP A 278 -17.88 -45.08 59.78
#